data_AF-A0A9D9L5M3-F1
#
_entry.id   AF-A0A9D9L5M3-F1
#
_cell.length_a   1.000
_cell.length_b   1.000
_cell.length_c   1.000
_cell.angle_alpha   90.00
_cell.angle_beta   90.00
_cell.angle_gamma   90.00
#
_symmetry.space_group_name_H-M   'P 1'
#
loop_
_entity.id
_entity.type
_entity.pdbx_description
1 polymer ?
#
loop_
_entity_poly.entity_id
_entity_poly.type
_entity_poly.pdbx_seq_one_letter_code
_entity_poly.pdbx_strand_id
1 'polypeptide(L)'
;MITNGIIVQEYKDSPYRGIDGSGASDKTAQNWFLNFREDVSDSFEAYYDENIGKTYWNIQKHSRIAACNDMDYIYQYVREAEKLNIKYRLLLCETDVPEPKFECPDLEKIFLGYDYAYTSGDNYSAVYNEIPFVFTQFKLNKYGLFQTREEIEEYIAAREQFKLTHPPLTLEEGDFVIYRLHEIFLK
;
A
#
# COMPACT_ATOMS: atom_id res chain seq x y z
N MET A 1 12.77 1.39 -10.18
CA MET A 1 11.38 1.66 -9.74
C MET A 1 10.63 2.44 -10.79
N ILE A 2 9.40 2.00 -11.04
CA ILE A 2 8.40 2.56 -11.93
C ILE A 2 7.36 3.24 -11.03
N THR A 3 6.85 4.40 -11.43
CA THR A 3 5.69 5.00 -10.76
C THR A 3 4.45 4.23 -11.18
N ASN A 4 3.83 3.54 -10.24
CA ASN A 4 2.76 2.59 -10.55
C ASN A 4 1.36 3.21 -10.48
N GLY A 5 1.13 4.08 -9.50
CA GLY A 5 -0.18 4.67 -9.28
C GLY A 5 -0.36 5.20 -7.85
N ILE A 6 -1.60 5.51 -7.54
CA ILE A 6 -2.05 6.07 -6.27
C ILE A 6 -2.92 5.04 -5.55
N ILE A 7 -2.70 4.90 -4.25
CA ILE A 7 -3.62 4.21 -3.35
C ILE A 7 -4.34 5.26 -2.51
N VAL A 8 -5.67 5.20 -2.51
CA VAL A 8 -6.50 6.04 -1.63
C VAL A 8 -6.71 5.30 -0.33
N GLN A 9 -6.33 5.93 0.77
CA GLN A 9 -6.40 5.35 2.10
C GLN A 9 -7.15 6.30 3.04
N GLU A 10 -7.98 5.77 3.93
CA GLU A 10 -8.60 6.57 4.98
C GLU A 10 -7.50 7.22 5.84
N TYR A 11 -7.72 8.44 6.33
CA TYR A 11 -6.75 9.05 7.24
C TYR A 11 -6.96 8.48 8.65
N LYS A 12 -5.91 7.86 9.19
CA LYS A 12 -5.80 7.59 10.63
C LYS A 12 -4.57 8.27 11.20
N ASP A 13 -4.71 8.80 12.42
CA ASP A 13 -3.58 9.35 13.16
C ASP A 13 -2.74 8.20 13.76
N SER A 14 -1.97 7.56 12.88
CA SER A 14 -1.09 6.43 13.19
C SER A 14 0.37 6.81 12.90
N PRO A 15 1.32 6.35 13.73
CA PRO A 15 2.74 6.51 13.43
C PRO A 15 3.14 5.73 12.17
N TYR A 16 2.42 4.65 11.83
CA TYR A 16 2.64 3.90 10.62
C TYR A 16 1.87 4.51 9.45
N ARG A 17 2.57 4.74 8.34
CA ARG A 17 2.05 5.42 7.15
C ARG A 17 2.27 4.65 5.85
N GLY A 18 2.45 3.33 5.93
CA GLY A 18 2.70 2.44 4.80
C GLY A 18 1.45 1.93 4.05
N ILE A 19 1.65 0.84 3.31
CA ILE A 19 0.70 0.24 2.37
C ILE A 19 -0.43 -0.53 3.07
N ASP A 20 -0.14 -1.15 4.22
CA ASP A 20 -1.14 -1.91 5.00
C ASP A 20 -2.40 -1.08 5.23
N GLY A 21 -3.45 -1.51 4.53
CA GLY A 21 -4.75 -0.90 4.54
C GLY A 21 -5.86 -1.92 4.71
N SER A 22 -5.55 -3.04 5.36
CA SER A 22 -6.50 -4.12 5.64
C SER A 22 -7.67 -3.69 6.51
N GLY A 23 -7.53 -2.59 7.26
CA GLY A 23 -8.52 -2.17 8.25
C GLY A 23 -8.69 -3.14 9.43
N ALA A 24 -7.87 -4.21 9.51
CA ALA A 24 -7.97 -5.25 10.54
C ALA A 24 -7.48 -4.80 11.92
N SER A 25 -6.80 -3.64 11.98
CA SER A 25 -6.25 -3.04 13.17
C SER A 25 -6.77 -1.60 13.32
N ASP A 26 -7.07 -1.19 14.55
CA ASP A 26 -7.42 0.21 14.85
C ASP A 26 -6.31 1.19 14.45
N LYS A 27 -5.07 0.70 14.30
CA LYS A 27 -3.88 1.47 13.97
C LYS A 27 -3.51 1.46 12.48
N THR A 28 -4.20 0.67 11.66
CA THR A 28 -4.09 0.71 10.19
C THR A 28 -5.34 1.35 9.62
N ALA A 29 -5.16 2.21 8.61
CA ALA A 29 -6.28 2.75 7.87
C ALA A 29 -6.87 1.70 6.92
N GLN A 30 -7.99 2.01 6.27
CA GLN A 30 -8.56 1.15 5.22
C GLN A 30 -8.23 1.72 3.85
N ASN A 31 -7.65 0.89 2.98
CA ASN A 31 -7.51 1.24 1.56
C ASN A 31 -8.87 1.10 0.89
N TRP A 32 -9.17 2.01 -0.05
CA TRP A 32 -10.40 1.93 -0.85
C TRP A 32 -11.68 1.83 0.01
N PHE A 33 -11.72 2.56 1.13
CA PHE A 33 -12.78 2.56 2.15
C PHE A 33 -14.22 2.82 1.65
N LEU A 34 -14.43 3.49 0.52
CA LEU A 34 -15.76 3.72 -0.07
C LEU A 34 -16.33 2.43 -0.68
N ASN A 35 -15.48 1.48 -1.07
CA ASN A 35 -15.93 0.17 -1.59
C ASN A 35 -16.65 -0.65 -0.51
N PHE A 36 -16.44 -0.34 0.77
CA PHE A 36 -17.04 -1.05 1.90
C PHE A 36 -18.23 -0.31 2.52
N ARG A 37 -18.65 0.82 1.91
CA ARG A 37 -19.73 1.66 2.39
C ARG A 37 -21.01 1.40 1.61
N GLU A 38 -22.04 0.86 2.26
CA GLU A 38 -23.32 0.49 1.63
C GLU A 38 -24.00 1.61 0.85
N ASP A 39 -23.79 2.89 1.23
CA ASP A 39 -24.42 4.04 0.57
C ASP A 39 -23.78 4.43 -0.77
N VAL A 40 -22.55 3.99 -1.04
CA VAL A 40 -21.78 4.41 -2.23
C VAL A 40 -20.97 3.30 -2.90
N SER A 41 -20.86 2.11 -2.31
CA SER A 41 -20.01 1.00 -2.79
C SER A 41 -20.28 0.63 -4.25
N ASP A 42 -21.55 0.60 -4.65
CA ASP A 42 -21.99 0.29 -6.01
C ASP A 42 -21.38 1.22 -7.08
N SER A 43 -20.94 2.42 -6.70
CA SER A 43 -20.33 3.39 -7.61
C SER A 43 -18.82 3.20 -7.81
N PHE A 44 -18.15 2.41 -6.95
CA PHE A 44 -16.69 2.31 -6.92
C PHE A 44 -16.17 0.88 -7.02
N GLU A 45 -16.87 -0.09 -6.44
CA GLU A 45 -16.43 -1.49 -6.35
C GLU A 45 -16.17 -2.09 -7.75
N ALA A 46 -17.09 -1.91 -8.69
CA ALA A 46 -16.96 -2.44 -10.05
C ALA A 46 -15.72 -1.91 -10.79
N TYR A 47 -15.40 -0.62 -10.61
CA TYR A 47 -14.19 -0.05 -11.23
C TYR A 47 -12.93 -0.60 -10.56
N TYR A 48 -12.94 -0.68 -9.22
CA TYR A 48 -11.83 -1.22 -8.45
C TYR A 48 -11.52 -2.67 -8.85
N ASP A 49 -12.53 -3.52 -8.90
CA ASP A 49 -12.40 -4.94 -9.24
C ASP A 49 -11.84 -5.15 -10.65
N GLU A 50 -12.21 -4.31 -11.61
CA GLU A 50 -11.79 -4.47 -13.00
C GLU A 50 -10.41 -3.85 -13.27
N ASN A 51 -10.11 -2.69 -12.65
CA ASN A 51 -8.97 -1.85 -13.04
C ASN A 51 -7.86 -1.78 -11.99
N ILE A 52 -8.18 -1.93 -10.70
CA ILE A 52 -7.20 -1.74 -9.61
C ILE A 52 -6.86 -3.10 -9.00
N GLY A 53 -7.79 -3.68 -8.24
CA GLY A 53 -7.63 -4.93 -7.53
C GLY A 53 -7.55 -6.14 -8.46
N LYS A 54 -8.19 -6.06 -9.64
CA LYS A 54 -8.25 -7.18 -10.61
C LYS A 54 -8.74 -8.47 -9.95
N THR A 55 -9.74 -8.35 -9.07
CA THR A 55 -10.17 -9.37 -8.10
C THR A 55 -10.53 -10.71 -8.74
N TYR A 56 -11.04 -10.71 -9.98
CA TYR A 56 -11.44 -11.91 -10.72
C TYR A 56 -10.38 -12.42 -11.72
N TRP A 57 -9.19 -11.83 -11.74
CA TRP A 57 -8.16 -12.13 -12.73
C TRP A 57 -7.05 -12.99 -12.13
N ASN A 58 -6.56 -13.97 -12.90
CA ASN A 58 -5.37 -14.73 -12.52
C ASN A 58 -4.11 -13.94 -12.89
N ILE A 59 -3.63 -13.13 -11.96
CA ILE A 59 -2.48 -12.25 -12.14
C ILE A 59 -1.20 -12.99 -11.76
N GLN A 60 -0.19 -12.92 -12.64
CA GLN A 60 1.12 -13.48 -12.35
C GLN A 60 1.81 -12.72 -11.20
N LYS A 61 2.50 -13.44 -10.32
CA LYS A 61 3.33 -12.85 -9.26
C LYS A 61 4.28 -11.78 -9.82
N HIS A 62 4.47 -10.70 -9.06
CA HIS A 62 5.34 -9.58 -9.42
C HIS A 62 5.06 -8.94 -10.79
N SER A 63 3.85 -9.11 -11.34
CA SER A 63 3.48 -8.51 -12.63
C SER A 63 2.68 -7.22 -12.49
N ARG A 64 1.89 -7.09 -11.42
CA ARG A 64 1.02 -5.93 -11.18
C ARG A 64 0.88 -5.63 -9.69
N ILE A 65 0.72 -4.36 -9.34
CA ILE A 65 0.23 -3.95 -8.01
C ILE A 65 -1.18 -3.33 -8.05
N ALA A 66 -1.91 -3.39 -6.94
CA ALA A 66 -3.24 -2.80 -6.75
C ALA A 66 -3.17 -1.30 -6.46
N ALA A 67 -2.69 -0.51 -7.44
CA ALA A 67 -2.67 0.94 -7.42
C ALA A 67 -3.45 1.51 -8.61
N CYS A 68 -4.08 2.68 -8.43
CA CYS A 68 -4.83 3.33 -9.49
C CYS A 68 -3.95 4.29 -10.29
N ASN A 69 -3.95 4.16 -11.61
CA ASN A 69 -3.27 5.07 -12.53
C ASN A 69 -4.24 5.98 -13.32
N ASP A 70 -5.51 6.02 -12.93
CA ASP A 70 -6.54 6.89 -13.51
C ASP A 70 -6.85 8.04 -12.55
N MET A 71 -6.48 9.26 -12.96
CA MET A 71 -6.71 10.47 -12.17
C MET A 71 -8.18 10.88 -12.11
N ASP A 72 -8.99 10.63 -13.14
CA ASP A 72 -10.41 10.97 -13.14
C ASP A 72 -11.14 10.15 -12.07
N TYR A 73 -10.80 8.86 -11.98
CA TYR A 73 -11.28 7.99 -10.90
C TYR A 73 -10.83 8.48 -9.52
N ILE A 74 -9.54 8.83 -9.36
CA ILE A 74 -9.02 9.37 -8.09
C ILE A 74 -9.76 10.65 -7.67
N TYR A 75 -9.99 11.59 -8.59
CA TYR A 75 -10.73 12.82 -8.31
C TYR A 75 -12.21 12.55 -7.98
N GLN A 76 -12.85 11.60 -8.67
CA GLN A 76 -14.22 11.19 -8.31
C GLN A 76 -14.27 10.61 -6.90
N TYR A 77 -13.36 9.71 -6.58
CA TYR A 77 -13.27 9.03 -5.30
C TYR A 77 -13.04 10.03 -4.15
N VAL A 78 -12.08 10.93 -4.32
CA VAL A 78 -11.77 11.98 -3.34
C VAL A 78 -12.95 12.93 -3.12
N ARG A 79 -13.60 13.40 -4.19
CA ARG A 79 -14.77 14.27 -4.07
C ARG A 79 -15.89 13.60 -3.28
N GLU A 80 -16.08 12.30 -3.46
CA GLU A 80 -17.10 11.58 -2.71
C GLU A 80 -16.72 11.42 -1.23
N ALA A 81 -15.47 11.11 -0.93
CA ALA A 81 -14.96 11.11 0.44
C ALA A 81 -15.17 12.47 1.13
N GLU A 82 -14.92 13.58 0.43
CA GLU A 82 -15.13 14.94 0.94
C GLU A 82 -16.60 15.26 1.22
N LYS A 83 -17.52 14.87 0.32
CA LYS A 83 -18.97 15.02 0.56
C LYS A 83 -19.42 14.27 1.80
N LEU A 84 -18.84 13.09 2.05
CA LEU A 84 -19.11 12.25 3.21
C LEU A 84 -18.31 12.68 4.46
N ASN A 85 -17.51 13.75 4.37
CA ASN A 85 -16.66 14.27 5.43
C ASN A 85 -15.68 13.22 6.00
N ILE A 86 -15.21 12.32 5.13
CA ILE A 86 -14.20 11.30 5.45
C ILE A 86 -12.82 11.89 5.14
N LYS A 87 -11.93 11.91 6.14
CA LYS A 87 -10.54 12.30 5.94
C LYS A 87 -9.79 11.18 5.23
N TYR A 88 -8.95 11.53 4.27
CA TYR A 88 -8.20 10.58 3.46
C TYR A 88 -6.75 11.04 3.29
N ARG A 89 -5.92 10.14 2.77
CA ARG A 89 -4.58 10.40 2.27
C ARG A 89 -4.34 9.66 0.96
N LEU A 90 -3.40 10.16 0.18
CA LEU A 90 -3.08 9.62 -1.14
C LEU A 90 -1.63 9.17 -1.16
N LEU A 91 -1.43 7.88 -1.45
CA LEU A 91 -0.11 7.25 -1.49
C LEU A 91 0.32 7.03 -2.93
N LEU A 92 1.29 7.83 -3.39
CA LEU A 92 1.97 7.56 -4.65
C LEU A 92 2.97 6.42 -4.43
N CYS A 93 2.79 5.36 -5.21
CA CYS A 93 3.54 4.12 -5.09
C CYS A 93 4.54 3.99 -6.24
N GLU A 94 5.80 3.73 -5.90
CA GLU A 94 6.82 3.31 -6.86
C GLU A 94 7.36 1.94 -6.46
N THR A 95 7.42 1.00 -7.39
CA THR A 95 7.92 -0.37 -7.16
C THR A 95 8.78 -0.82 -8.34
N ASP A 96 9.39 -2.00 -8.25
CA ASP A 96 10.06 -2.62 -9.41
C ASP A 96 9.10 -3.51 -10.24
N VAL A 97 7.80 -3.53 -9.89
CA VAL A 97 6.73 -4.23 -10.63
C VAL A 97 6.35 -3.43 -11.89
N PRO A 98 6.18 -4.07 -13.05
CA PRO A 98 6.03 -3.38 -14.32
C PRO A 98 4.68 -2.67 -14.50
N GLU A 99 3.62 -3.13 -13.85
CA GLU A 99 2.26 -2.62 -14.03
C GLU A 99 1.56 -2.29 -12.69
N PRO A 100 0.57 -1.39 -12.68
CA PRO A 100 0.30 -0.42 -13.74
C PRO A 100 1.47 0.55 -13.93
N LYS A 101 1.54 1.22 -15.06
CA LYS A 101 2.39 2.40 -15.26
C LYS A 101 1.55 3.65 -15.09
N PHE A 102 2.09 4.61 -14.35
CA PHE A 102 1.41 5.87 -14.10
C PHE A 102 2.32 7.03 -14.47
N GLU A 103 1.86 7.83 -15.43
CA GLU A 103 2.43 9.13 -15.76
C GLU A 103 1.90 10.14 -14.74
N CYS A 104 2.53 10.14 -13.56
CA CYS A 104 2.11 11.00 -12.46
C CYS A 104 2.26 12.48 -12.85
N PRO A 105 1.22 13.31 -12.73
CA PRO A 105 1.33 14.74 -12.96
C PRO A 105 2.25 15.39 -11.91
N ASP A 106 2.69 16.63 -12.19
CA ASP A 106 3.54 17.38 -11.27
C ASP A 106 2.75 17.80 -10.01
N LEU A 107 2.80 16.92 -9.00
CA LEU A 107 2.13 17.05 -7.72
C LEU A 107 3.15 17.26 -6.61
N GLU A 108 2.76 18.06 -5.62
CA GLU A 108 3.52 18.14 -4.38
C GLU A 108 3.54 16.76 -3.71
N LYS A 109 4.73 16.33 -3.30
CA LYS A 109 4.93 15.01 -2.70
C LYS A 109 5.90 15.06 -1.52
N ILE A 110 5.59 14.30 -0.49
CA ILE A 110 6.44 14.10 0.69
C ILE A 110 6.90 12.66 0.69
N PHE A 111 8.22 12.43 0.66
CA PHE A 111 8.77 11.09 0.78
C PHE A 111 8.52 10.52 2.18
N LEU A 112 7.92 9.33 2.23
CA LEU A 112 7.56 8.65 3.48
C LEU A 112 8.57 7.57 3.85
N GLY A 113 9.07 6.81 2.88
CA GLY A 113 9.96 5.68 3.16
C GLY A 113 9.69 4.49 2.25
N TYR A 114 10.23 3.34 2.65
CA TYR A 114 10.08 2.06 2.00
C TYR A 114 9.29 1.09 2.86
N ASP A 115 8.38 0.36 2.20
CA ASP A 115 7.54 -0.68 2.77
C ASP A 115 7.71 -2.00 2.01
N TYR A 116 7.45 -3.13 2.67
CA TYR A 116 7.47 -4.46 2.07
C TYR A 116 6.10 -5.10 2.25
N ALA A 117 5.30 -5.08 1.19
CA ALA A 117 3.88 -5.43 1.27
C ALA A 117 3.42 -6.25 0.07
N TYR A 118 2.23 -6.83 0.19
CA TYR A 118 1.58 -7.51 -0.93
C TYR A 118 1.37 -6.61 -2.13
N THR A 119 1.38 -7.21 -3.31
CA THR A 119 1.00 -6.57 -4.56
C THR A 119 -0.52 -6.36 -4.68
N SER A 120 -1.35 -7.08 -3.92
CA SER A 120 -2.82 -7.12 -4.05
C SER A 120 -3.58 -6.31 -3.00
N GLY A 121 -4.88 -6.12 -3.22
CA GLY A 121 -5.79 -5.16 -2.57
C GLY A 121 -5.78 -5.05 -1.04
N ASP A 122 -5.50 -6.13 -0.32
CA ASP A 122 -5.48 -6.12 1.16
C ASP A 122 -4.12 -5.69 1.74
N ASN A 123 -3.09 -5.62 0.87
CA ASN A 123 -1.86 -4.84 1.05
C ASN A 123 -1.12 -5.08 2.38
N TYR A 124 -1.20 -6.29 2.95
CA TYR A 124 -0.49 -6.66 4.18
C TYR A 124 0.98 -6.23 4.12
N SER A 125 1.42 -5.45 5.11
CA SER A 125 2.82 -5.04 5.23
C SER A 125 3.57 -5.94 6.19
N ALA A 126 4.61 -6.60 5.70
CA ALA A 126 5.54 -7.34 6.55
C ALA A 126 6.33 -6.40 7.48
N VAL A 127 6.60 -5.16 7.03
CA VAL A 127 7.26 -4.14 7.85
C VAL A 127 6.40 -3.81 9.08
N TYR A 128 5.11 -3.54 8.88
CA TYR A 128 4.19 -3.22 9.97
C TYR A 128 3.98 -4.39 10.93
N ASN A 129 3.75 -5.59 10.38
CA ASN A 129 3.30 -6.74 11.16
C ASN A 129 4.44 -7.55 11.78
N GLU A 130 5.65 -7.54 11.22
CA GLU A 130 6.73 -8.43 11.66
C GLU A 130 7.82 -7.71 12.45
N ILE A 131 8.13 -6.44 12.14
CA ILE A 131 9.24 -5.73 12.79
C ILE A 131 9.03 -5.54 14.29
N PRO A 132 7.86 -5.10 14.78
CA PRO A 132 7.67 -4.86 16.21
C PRO A 132 7.81 -6.12 17.09
N PHE A 133 7.70 -7.33 16.51
CA PHE A 133 7.62 -8.58 17.27
C PHE A 133 8.73 -9.57 16.93
N VAL A 134 9.15 -9.65 15.68
CA VAL A 134 10.12 -10.64 15.17
C VAL A 134 11.46 -9.98 14.85
N PHE A 135 11.44 -8.83 14.19
CA PHE A 135 12.63 -8.17 13.67
C PHE A 135 12.95 -6.84 14.38
N THR A 136 12.84 -6.84 15.72
CA THR A 136 12.97 -5.63 16.58
C THR A 136 14.32 -4.91 16.49
N GLN A 137 15.34 -5.55 15.92
CA GLN A 137 16.64 -4.94 15.65
C GLN A 137 16.60 -3.85 14.56
N PHE A 138 15.62 -3.90 13.66
CA PHE A 138 15.47 -2.91 12.59
C PHE A 138 14.79 -1.65 13.11
N LYS A 139 15.35 -0.49 12.75
CA LYS A 139 14.83 0.82 13.15
C LYS A 139 14.07 1.44 11.99
N LEU A 140 12.84 1.85 12.27
CA LEU A 140 11.97 2.54 11.32
C LEU A 140 12.04 4.06 11.53
N ASN A 141 11.77 4.81 10.48
CA ASN A 141 11.68 6.25 10.52
C ASN A 141 10.38 6.71 11.22
N LYS A 142 10.16 8.02 11.30
CA LYS A 142 8.98 8.61 11.98
C LYS A 142 7.62 8.22 11.35
N TYR A 143 7.63 7.62 10.18
CA TYR A 143 6.45 7.15 9.45
C TYR A 143 6.25 5.62 9.57
N GLY A 144 7.06 4.95 10.41
CA GLY A 144 6.99 3.50 10.57
C GLY A 144 7.48 2.74 9.33
N LEU A 145 8.38 3.34 8.55
CA LEU A 145 8.92 2.80 7.30
C LEU A 145 10.45 2.81 7.32
N PHE A 146 11.08 2.05 6.42
CA PHE A 146 12.52 2.19 6.20
C PHE A 146 12.84 3.50 5.49
N GLN A 147 13.95 4.14 5.84
CA GLN A 147 14.31 5.43 5.26
C GLN A 147 15.00 5.26 3.91
N THR A 148 15.74 4.17 3.74
CA THR A 148 16.58 3.88 2.57
C THR A 148 16.22 2.53 1.95
N ARG A 149 16.65 2.33 0.69
CA ARG A 149 16.41 1.08 -0.03
C ARG A 149 17.28 -0.04 0.55
N GLU A 150 18.49 0.31 0.98
CA GLU A 150 19.46 -0.60 1.58
C GLU A 150 18.92 -1.20 2.88
N GLU A 151 18.31 -0.40 3.76
CA GLU A 151 17.73 -0.89 5.03
C GLU A 151 16.61 -1.92 4.81
N ILE A 152 15.75 -1.70 3.81
CA ILE A 152 14.66 -2.65 3.52
C ILE A 152 15.19 -3.94 2.85
N GLU A 153 16.23 -3.84 2.03
CA GLU A 153 16.91 -5.00 1.44
C GLU A 153 17.60 -5.85 2.52
N GLU A 154 18.23 -5.23 3.52
CA GLU A 154 18.78 -5.92 4.70
C GLU A 154 17.68 -6.64 5.50
N TYR A 155 16.53 -6.00 5.70
CA TYR A 155 15.37 -6.62 6.34
C TYR A 155 14.86 -7.84 5.57
N ILE A 156 14.71 -7.72 4.24
CA ILE A 156 14.27 -8.84 3.40
C ILE A 156 15.26 -10.01 3.49
N ALA A 157 16.56 -9.75 3.47
CA ALA A 157 17.57 -10.79 3.64
C ALA A 157 17.46 -11.48 5.02
N ALA A 158 17.25 -10.72 6.10
CA ALA A 158 17.03 -11.28 7.43
C ALA A 158 15.72 -12.10 7.50
N ARG A 159 14.67 -11.65 6.83
CA ARG A 159 13.38 -12.33 6.74
C ARG A 159 13.48 -13.67 6.03
N GLU A 160 14.19 -13.73 4.90
CA GLU A 160 14.42 -14.97 4.17
C GLU A 160 15.30 -15.94 4.98
N GLN A 161 16.32 -15.44 5.66
CA GLN A 161 17.13 -16.28 6.57
C GLN A 161 16.29 -16.84 7.74
N PHE A 162 15.35 -16.05 8.27
CA PHE A 162 14.44 -16.49 9.32
C PHE A 162 13.57 -17.65 8.84
N LYS A 163 12.97 -17.57 7.65
CA LYS A 163 12.16 -18.64 7.04
C LYS A 163 12.93 -19.95 6.88
N LEU A 164 14.22 -19.90 6.57
CA LEU A 164 15.06 -21.09 6.41
C LEU A 164 15.40 -21.79 7.73
N THR A 165 15.31 -21.08 8.86
CA THR A 165 15.78 -21.53 10.17
C THR A 165 14.66 -21.81 11.17
N HIS A 166 13.43 -21.47 10.82
CA HIS A 166 12.24 -21.63 11.66
C HIS A 166 11.19 -22.52 10.97
N PRO A 167 10.22 -23.07 11.72
CA PRO A 167 9.14 -23.85 11.13
C PRO A 167 8.39 -23.07 10.03
N PRO A 168 7.90 -23.76 8.98
CA PRO A 168 7.05 -23.14 7.97
C PRO A 168 5.85 -22.42 8.58
N LEU A 169 5.33 -21.40 7.88
CA LEU A 169 4.17 -20.60 8.29
C LEU A 169 4.36 -19.78 9.58
N THR A 170 5.60 -19.57 10.03
CA THR A 170 5.90 -18.64 11.15
C THR A 170 5.78 -17.17 10.71
N LEU A 171 6.06 -16.90 9.44
CA LEU A 171 5.89 -15.59 8.81
C LEU A 171 4.88 -15.71 7.68
N GLU A 172 4.25 -14.59 7.35
CA GLU A 172 3.28 -14.52 6.27
C GLU A 172 3.94 -14.81 4.90
N GLU A 173 3.32 -15.61 4.05
CA GLU A 173 3.86 -15.95 2.73
C GLU A 173 2.97 -15.39 1.61
N GLY A 174 3.58 -14.73 0.62
CA GLY A 174 2.83 -14.24 -0.53
C GLY A 174 3.67 -13.41 -1.48
N ASP A 175 2.99 -12.68 -2.36
CA ASP A 175 3.61 -11.88 -3.41
C ASP A 175 4.04 -10.51 -2.89
N PHE A 176 5.11 -10.48 -2.10
CA PHE A 176 5.64 -9.25 -1.51
C PHE A 176 6.55 -8.50 -2.48
N VAL A 177 6.47 -7.17 -2.44
CA VAL A 177 7.37 -6.25 -3.17
C VAL A 177 7.77 -5.06 -2.33
N ILE A 178 8.87 -4.42 -2.72
CA ILE A 178 9.30 -3.16 -2.13
C ILE A 178 8.47 -2.02 -2.73
N TYR A 179 7.79 -1.29 -1.87
CA TYR A 179 7.13 -0.04 -2.18
C TYR A 179 7.97 1.13 -1.70
N ARG A 180 8.25 2.07 -2.60
CA ARG A 180 8.73 3.40 -2.24
C ARG A 180 7.55 4.36 -2.25
N LEU A 181 7.29 4.96 -1.09
CA LEU A 181 6.03 5.68 -0.85
C LEU A 181 6.24 7.17 -0.72
N HIS A 182 5.31 7.91 -1.31
CA HIS A 182 5.17 9.34 -1.12
C HIS A 182 3.72 9.67 -0.78
N GLU A 183 3.51 10.62 0.14
CA GLU A 183 2.21 11.25 0.33
C GLU A 183 2.08 12.39 -0.67
N ILE A 184 0.96 12.45 -1.41
CA ILE A 184 0.71 13.48 -2.42
C ILE A 184 -0.52 14.31 -2.08
N PHE A 185 -0.58 15.51 -2.64
CA PHE A 185 -1.68 16.46 -2.41
C PHE A 185 -2.28 16.91 -3.75
N LEU A 186 -3.59 16.74 -3.88
CA LEU A 186 -4.34 17.27 -5.03
C LEU A 186 -4.59 18.76 -4.80
N LYS A 187 -4.52 19.54 -5.87
CA LYS A 187 -4.84 20.97 -5.89
C LYS A 187 -6.30 21.21 -6.23
#